data_AF-A0A0Q4X9L2-F1
#
_entry.id   AF-A0A0Q4X9L2-F1
#
_cell.length_a   1.000
_cell.length_b   1.000
_cell.length_c   1.000
_cell.angle_alpha   90.00
_cell.angle_beta   90.00
_cell.angle_gamma   90.00
#
_symmetry.space_group_name_H-M   'P 1'
#
loop_
_entity.id
_entity.type
_entity.pdbx_description
1 polymer ?
#
loop_
_entity_poly.entity_id
_entity_poly.type
_entity_poly.pdbx_seq_one_letter_code
_entity_poly.pdbx_strand_id
1 'polypeptide(L)' 'MSARSNFGSTSFDPYGEPVSDDRNASTMQGDRRARNAAIAVFWTLALTLTAGRIYFSEQTFDQTMTLAQAQIAAFVTAIR' A
#
# COMPACT_ATOMS: atom_id res chain seq x y z
N MET A 1 23.29 -8.43 13.11
CA MET A 1 22.76 -7.07 12.93
C MET A 1 23.71 -6.33 12.00
N SER A 2 23.34 -6.14 10.73
CA SER A 2 24.20 -5.49 9.73
C SER A 2 23.86 -4.00 9.67
N ALA A 3 24.71 -3.17 10.26
CA ALA A 3 24.62 -1.72 10.12
C ALA A 3 24.93 -1.35 8.67
N ARG A 4 23.89 -1.03 7.88
CA ARG A 4 24.07 -0.42 6.56
C ARG A 4 24.67 0.95 6.78
N SER A 5 25.97 1.06 6.52
CA SER A 5 26.71 2.31 6.39
C SER A 5 26.04 3.15 5.31
N ASN A 6 25.30 4.16 5.77
CA ASN A 6 24.71 5.20 4.95
C ASN A 6 25.84 6.13 4.48
N PHE A 7 26.66 5.66 3.53
CA PHE A 7 27.69 6.46 2.89
C PHE A 7 27.00 7.48 1.98
N GLY A 8 26.60 8.62 2.55
CA GLY A 8 26.49 9.85 1.77
C GLY A 8 27.86 10.08 1.13
N SER A 9 27.91 10.15 -0.19
CA SER A 9 29.12 10.37 -0.96
C SER A 9 29.68 11.76 -0.66
N THR A 10 30.53 11.88 0.35
CA THR A 10 31.29 13.10 0.60
C THR A 10 32.31 13.23 -0.53
N SER A 11 32.10 14.18 -1.43
CA SER A 11 33.09 14.54 -2.46
C SER A 11 34.14 15.43 -1.81
N PHE A 12 35.41 15.19 -2.11
CA PHE A 12 36.52 16.02 -1.64
C PHE A 12 37.09 16.81 -2.81
N ASP A 13 37.52 18.05 -2.55
CA ASP A 13 38.28 18.80 -3.54
C ASP A 13 39.72 18.25 -3.66
N PRO A 14 40.51 18.68 -4.66
CA PRO A 14 41.89 18.21 -4.83
C PRO A 14 42.84 18.56 -3.67
N TYR A 15 42.42 19.46 -2.78
CA TYR A 15 43.16 19.89 -1.59
C TYR A 15 42.68 19.18 -0.31
N GLY A 16 41.70 18.29 -0.41
CA GLY A 16 41.20 17.46 0.68
C GLY A 16 40.09 18.10 1.51
N GLU A 17 39.56 19.26 1.10
CA GLU A 17 38.42 19.87 1.78
C GLU A 17 37.12 19.16 1.40
N PRO A 18 36.23 18.87 2.37
CA PRO A 18 34.94 18.26 2.08
C PRO A 18 34.05 19.26 1.33
N VAL A 19 33.66 18.90 0.11
CA VAL A 19 32.72 19.68 -0.71
C VAL A 19 31.30 19.28 -0.30
N SER A 20 30.61 20.18 0.39
CA SER A 20 29.21 19.98 0.76
C SER A 20 28.31 19.97 -0.47
N ASP A 21 27.74 18.81 -0.79
CA ASP A 21 26.77 18.64 -1.88
C ASP A 21 25.35 19.02 -1.42
N ASP A 22 25.23 20.16 -0.73
CA ASP A 22 24.04 20.59 0.02
C ASP A 22 22.81 20.80 -0.88
N ARG A 23 23.03 21.05 -2.18
CA ARG A 23 21.96 21.27 -3.15
C ARG A 23 21.16 19.99 -3.41
N ASN A 24 21.82 18.85 -3.53
CA ASN A 24 21.17 17.57 -3.84
C ASN A 24 20.37 17.00 -2.66
N ALA A 25 20.83 17.25 -1.42
CA ALA A 25 20.18 16.77 -0.21
C ALA A 25 18.77 17.36 -0.02
N SER A 26 18.59 18.65 -0.35
CA SER A 26 17.30 19.35 -0.20
C SER A 26 16.23 18.84 -1.17
N THR A 27 16.60 18.60 -2.43
CA THR A 27 15.70 18.08 -3.47
C THR A 27 15.30 16.64 -3.19
N MET A 28 16.26 15.78 -2.80
CA MET A 28 15.96 14.38 -2.45
C MET A 28 15.07 14.25 -1.20
N GLN A 29 15.16 15.20 -0.26
CA GLN A 29 14.33 15.18 0.94
C GLN A 29 12.87 15.58 0.64
N GLY A 30 12.66 16.54 -0.27
CA GLY A 30 11.34 16.90 -0.79
C GLY A 30 10.67 15.73 -1.51
N ASP A 31 11.41 15.05 -2.39
CA ASP A 31 10.91 13.89 -3.14
C ASP A 31 10.48 12.73 -2.24
N ARG A 32 11.24 12.45 -1.17
CA ARG A 32 10.88 11.39 -0.20
C ARG A 32 9.56 11.67 0.51
N ARG A 33 9.30 12.93 0.89
CA ARG A 33 8.05 13.33 1.54
C ARG A 33 6.86 13.24 0.58
N ALA A 34 7.03 13.71 -0.66
CA ALA A 34 6.01 13.61 -1.69
C ALA A 34 5.66 12.15 -2.00
N ARG A 35 6.67 11.28 -2.12
CA ARG A 35 6.48 9.85 -2.34
C ARG A 35 5.76 9.18 -1.17
N ASN A 36 6.14 9.50 0.07
CA ASN A 36 5.48 8.95 1.25
C ASN A 36 4.02 9.41 1.36
N ALA A 37 3.73 10.66 1.02
CA ALA A 37 2.36 11.17 0.97
C ALA A 37 1.53 10.45 -0.10
N ALA A 38 2.09 10.26 -1.30
CA ALA A 38 1.42 9.51 -2.37
C ALA A 38 1.14 8.05 -1.98
N ILE A 39 2.11 7.38 -1.33
CA ILE A 39 1.95 6.02 -0.82
C ILE A 39 0.87 5.97 0.27
N ALA A 40 0.87 6.93 1.19
CA ALA A 40 -0.15 7.01 2.24
C ALA A 40 -1.55 7.18 1.65
N VAL A 41 -1.72 8.13 0.73
CA VAL A 41 -2.99 8.37 0.02
C VAL A 41 -3.45 7.13 -0.73
N PHE A 42 -2.55 6.46 -1.46
CA PHE A 42 -2.85 5.22 -2.15
C PHE A 42 -3.36 4.14 -1.18
N TRP A 43 -2.67 3.92 -0.06
CA TRP A 43 -3.08 2.93 0.92
C TRP A 43 -4.39 3.29 1.60
N THR A 44 -4.61 4.56 1.93
CA THR A 44 -5.90 5.03 2.49
C THR A 44 -7.03 4.76 1.50
N LEU A 45 -6.88 5.12 0.23
CA LEU A 45 -7.87 4.85 -0.82
C LEU A 45 -8.12 3.35 -1.00
N ALA A 46 -7.05 2.54 -1.05
CA ALA A 46 -7.16 1.09 -1.19
C ALA A 46 -7.93 0.48 -0.01
N LEU A 47 -7.64 0.91 1.22
CA LEU A 47 -8.35 0.47 2.42
C LEU A 47 -9.80 0.94 2.42
N THR A 48 -10.08 2.18 2.05
CA THR A 48 -11.46 2.71 1.97
C THR A 48 -12.28 1.96 0.93
N LEU A 49 -11.73 1.70 -0.26
CA LEU A 49 -12.42 0.92 -1.30
C LEU A 49 -12.61 -0.54 -0.87
N THR A 50 -11.63 -1.13 -0.20
CA THR A 50 -11.73 -2.50 0.32
C THR A 50 -12.78 -2.60 1.44
N ALA A 51 -12.75 -1.69 2.40
CA ALA A 51 -13.73 -1.64 3.50
C ALA A 51 -15.14 -1.33 2.98
N GLY A 52 -15.26 -0.38 2.04
CA GLY A 52 -16.51 -0.12 1.33
C GLY A 52 -17.02 -1.36 0.62
N ARG A 53 -16.16 -2.05 -0.14
CA ARG A 53 -16.51 -3.31 -0.80
C ARG A 53 -16.97 -4.34 0.22
N ILE A 54 -16.28 -4.54 1.34
CA ILE A 54 -16.70 -5.50 2.37
C ILE A 54 -18.08 -5.12 2.90
N TYR A 55 -18.28 -3.87 3.28
CA TYR A 55 -19.53 -3.36 3.85
C TYR A 55 -20.72 -3.46 2.88
N PHE A 56 -20.52 -3.13 1.60
CA PHE A 56 -21.55 -3.32 0.57
C PHE A 56 -21.69 -4.79 0.12
N SER A 57 -20.61 -5.56 0.23
CA SER A 57 -20.66 -6.99 -0.11
C SER A 57 -21.42 -7.78 0.92
N GLU A 58 -21.45 -7.44 2.20
CA GLU A 58 -22.28 -8.12 3.21
C GLU A 58 -23.75 -8.22 2.73
N GLN A 59 -24.29 -7.12 2.21
CA GLN A 59 -25.66 -7.07 1.68
C GLN A 59 -25.88 -7.96 0.44
N THR A 60 -24.85 -8.14 -0.38
CA THR A 60 -24.88 -8.99 -1.60
C THR A 60 -24.49 -10.44 -1.29
N PHE A 61 -23.66 -10.66 -0.28
CA PHE A 61 -23.14 -11.93 0.17
C PHE A 61 -24.22 -12.72 0.90
N ASP A 62 -25.03 -12.05 1.73
CA ASP A 62 -26.21 -12.65 2.34
C ASP A 62 -27.23 -13.10 1.28
N GLN A 63 -27.47 -12.29 0.24
CA GLN A 63 -28.37 -12.65 -0.86
C GLN A 63 -27.84 -13.81 -1.71
N THR A 64 -26.53 -13.82 -2.01
CA THR A 64 -25.92 -14.90 -2.79
C THR A 64 -25.77 -16.19 -1.99
N MET A 65 -25.49 -16.13 -0.68
CA MET A 65 -25.51 -17.30 0.21
C MET A 65 -26.92 -17.86 0.39
N THR A 66 -27.94 -17.02 0.58
CA THR A 66 -29.33 -17.50 0.71
C THR A 66 -29.82 -18.14 -0.59
N LEU A 67 -29.49 -17.58 -1.76
CA LEU A 67 -29.77 -18.21 -3.05
C LEU A 67 -29.03 -19.54 -3.23
N ALA A 68 -27.74 -19.59 -2.90
CA ALA A 68 -26.96 -20.83 -2.98
C ALA A 68 -27.51 -21.91 -2.04
N GLN A 69 -27.88 -21.55 -0.82
CA GLN A 69 -28.47 -22.46 0.16
C GLN A 69 -29.85 -22.97 -0.30
N ALA A 70 -30.69 -22.11 -0.90
CA ALA A 70 -31.96 -22.50 -1.47
C ALA A 70 -31.80 -23.46 -2.67
N GLN A 71 -30.81 -23.23 -3.54
CA GLN A 71 -30.51 -24.13 -4.65
C GLN A 71 -30.02 -25.50 -4.19
N ILE A 72 -29.14 -25.53 -3.18
CA ILE A 72 -28.64 -26.79 -2.60
C ILE A 72 -29.79 -27.56 -1.92
N ALA A 73 -30.64 -26.88 -1.16
CA ALA A 73 -31.81 -27.51 -0.54
C ALA A 73 -32.81 -28.05 -1.57
N ALA A 74 -33.06 -27.29 -2.65
CA ALA A 74 -33.91 -27.74 -3.75
C ALA A 74 -33.33 -28.96 -4.48
N PHE A 75 -32.01 -28.99 -4.69
CA PHE A 75 -31.31 -30.14 -5.31
C PHE A 75 -31.39 -31.40 -4.43
N VAL A 76 -31.14 -31.27 -3.12
CA VAL A 76 -31.27 -32.39 -2.17
C VAL A 76 -32.70 -32.92 -2.11
N THR A 77 -33.69 -32.03 -2.16
CA THR A 77 -35.11 -32.41 -2.14
C THR A 77 -35.54 -33.07 -3.46
N ALA A 78 -34.96 -32.67 -4.60
CA ALA A 78 -35.25 -33.26 -5.90
C ALA A 78 -34.61 -34.64 -6.14
N ILE A 79 -33.60 -35.01 -5.35
CA ILE A 79 -32.90 -36.30 -5.43
C ILE A 79 -33.49 -37.36 -4.49
N ARG A 80 -34.23 -36.94 -3.46
CA ARG A 80 -34.99 -37.83 -2.58
C ARG A 80 -36.33 -38.21 -3.20
#